data_AF-A0A6P5WKZ0-F1
#
_entry.id   AF-A0A6P5WKZ0-F1
#
_cell.length_a   1.000
_cell.length_b   1.000
_cell.length_c   1.000
_cell.angle_alpha   90.00
_cell.angle_beta   90.00
_cell.angle_gamma   90.00
#
_symmetry.space_group_name_H-M   'P 1'
#
loop_
_entity.id
_entity.type
_entity.pdbx_description
1 polymer ?
#
loop_
_entity_poly.entity_id
_entity_poly.type
_entity_poly.pdbx_seq_one_letter_code
_entity_poly.pdbx_strand_id
1 'polypeptide(L)'
;MSRDRETEGESERKTKMAAATEAKTVHSAAVTYFSMLSLLSLCPPFVILLWYTMVHADGSVAQTWNFLKQRGLQGLIEIWPKPTATAWKIIFIYGAFEAALQLFLPGKRVEGPISPTGNIPVYKANGMAAYFVTLVTYLSLWWFGIFNPTVVYDHLGEIFSALIFGSFIFCIFLYIKGHVAPSSTDSGSSGNLIIDFYWGMELYPRIGKNFDIKVFTNCRFGLMSWAVLAVTYCIKQYEVNGKVSDSMLVNTTLMLVYVTKFFWWEAGYWNTMDIAHDRAGFYICWGCLVWVPSVYTSPGMYLVNHPVNLGTQLAVYILVAGILCIYINYDCDRQRQEFRRTNGKCKVWGKAPSKIEATYTTTSGETKTSLLLTSGWWGLSRHFHYVPEILAAFFWTVPALFNHFLPYFYVVFLTILLVDRAKRDDDRCRSKYGGKMSAYDNVVSGKLKLKGKALDVKAGGIKKKKKHKKQHQDFQSTQNDLSSASGGSKEVSVDPNEEDINDADKSSGEGKASHYDDHLTPAERRYIEQREQLDVHRLAKQANKSHRDRIQDFNQYLANMSEHYDIPKVGPG
;
A
#
# COMPACT_ATOMS: atom_id res chain seq x y z
N MET A 1 -27.26 -45.07 -18.85
CA MET A 1 -27.86 -43.72 -18.72
C MET A 1 -27.76 -43.12 -17.32
N SER A 2 -27.97 -43.84 -16.20
CA SER A 2 -27.72 -43.28 -14.85
C SER A 2 -26.26 -43.41 -14.41
N ARG A 3 -25.60 -44.54 -14.70
CA ARG A 3 -24.18 -44.78 -14.38
C ARG A 3 -23.20 -43.89 -15.14
N ASP A 4 -23.54 -43.49 -16.37
CA ASP A 4 -22.65 -42.67 -17.22
C ASP A 4 -22.65 -41.19 -16.80
N ARG A 5 -23.73 -40.71 -16.15
CA ARG A 5 -23.81 -39.33 -15.61
C ARG A 5 -23.09 -39.18 -14.28
N GLU A 6 -23.00 -40.24 -13.49
CA GLU A 6 -22.24 -40.24 -12.23
C GLU A 6 -20.73 -40.21 -12.50
N THR A 7 -20.25 -40.95 -13.50
CA THR A 7 -18.82 -40.95 -13.90
C THR A 7 -18.40 -39.65 -14.57
N GLU A 8 -19.26 -39.01 -15.36
CA GLU A 8 -19.01 -37.66 -15.90
C GLU A 8 -18.97 -36.59 -14.80
N GLY A 9 -19.90 -36.65 -13.83
CA GLY A 9 -19.92 -35.73 -12.69
C GLY A 9 -18.73 -35.89 -11.74
N GLU A 10 -18.22 -37.11 -11.58
CA GLU A 10 -17.04 -37.39 -10.76
C GLU A 10 -15.73 -37.02 -11.47
N SER A 11 -15.68 -37.20 -12.80
CA SER A 11 -14.59 -36.70 -13.66
C SER A 11 -14.52 -35.18 -13.64
N GLU A 12 -15.65 -34.48 -13.86
CA GLU A 12 -15.70 -33.01 -13.76
C GLU A 12 -15.36 -32.49 -12.35
N ARG A 13 -15.74 -33.20 -11.28
CA ARG A 13 -15.34 -32.86 -9.90
C ARG A 13 -13.85 -33.03 -9.69
N LYS A 14 -13.25 -34.11 -10.21
CA LYS A 14 -11.80 -34.34 -10.16
C LYS A 14 -11.04 -33.32 -11.00
N THR A 15 -11.56 -32.92 -12.17
CA THR A 15 -10.98 -31.87 -13.00
C THR A 15 -11.12 -30.48 -12.37
N LYS A 16 -12.25 -30.17 -11.72
CA LYS A 16 -12.44 -28.92 -10.95
C LYS A 16 -11.60 -28.89 -9.68
N MET A 17 -11.42 -30.02 -8.98
CA MET A 17 -10.49 -30.14 -7.85
C MET A 17 -9.03 -30.04 -8.30
N ALA A 18 -8.65 -30.65 -9.43
CA ALA A 18 -7.32 -30.53 -10.01
C ALA A 18 -7.04 -29.08 -10.47
N ALA A 19 -8.00 -28.42 -11.13
CA ALA A 19 -7.91 -27.02 -11.52
C ALA A 19 -7.91 -26.05 -10.31
N ALA A 20 -8.61 -26.39 -9.23
CA ALA A 20 -8.56 -25.65 -7.96
C ALA A 20 -7.25 -25.88 -7.17
N THR A 21 -6.52 -26.97 -7.48
CA THR A 21 -5.21 -27.27 -6.88
C THR A 21 -4.07 -26.56 -7.62
N GLU A 22 -4.31 -26.06 -8.84
CA GLU A 22 -3.37 -25.27 -9.63
C GLU A 22 -3.60 -23.74 -9.54
N ALA A 23 -4.04 -23.25 -8.38
CA ALA A 23 -3.75 -21.86 -8.04
C ALA A 23 -2.23 -21.76 -7.80
N LYS A 24 -1.46 -21.63 -8.88
CA LYS A 24 -0.02 -21.35 -8.84
C LYS A 24 0.18 -20.10 -7.98
N THR A 25 0.61 -20.30 -6.74
CA THR A 25 1.26 -19.22 -6.00
C THR A 25 2.38 -18.71 -6.89
N VAL A 26 2.51 -17.38 -7.01
CA VAL A 26 3.48 -16.73 -7.93
C VAL A 26 4.91 -17.25 -7.70
N HIS A 27 5.19 -17.70 -6.48
CA HIS A 27 6.41 -18.41 -6.10
C HIS A 27 6.10 -19.73 -5.38
N SER A 28 7.05 -20.66 -5.35
CA SER A 28 6.93 -21.86 -4.51
C SER A 28 6.88 -21.47 -3.02
N ALA A 29 6.26 -22.32 -2.20
CA ALA A 29 6.21 -22.09 -0.76
C ALA A 29 7.62 -21.92 -0.17
N ALA A 30 8.59 -22.72 -0.63
CA ALA A 30 9.99 -22.64 -0.20
C ALA A 30 10.63 -21.27 -0.47
N VAL A 31 10.40 -20.69 -1.65
CA VAL A 31 10.91 -19.35 -1.99
C VAL A 31 10.26 -18.28 -1.10
N THR A 32 8.97 -18.43 -0.81
CA THR A 32 8.24 -17.50 0.07
C THR A 32 8.80 -17.53 1.49
N TYR A 33 8.99 -18.72 2.07
CA TYR A 33 9.60 -18.87 3.40
C TYR A 33 11.04 -18.35 3.45
N PHE A 34 11.84 -18.69 2.46
CA PHE A 34 13.22 -18.21 2.37
C PHE A 34 13.27 -16.68 2.31
N SER A 35 12.39 -16.05 1.51
CA SER A 35 12.29 -14.60 1.42
C SER A 35 11.89 -13.96 2.76
N MET A 36 10.85 -14.49 3.43
CA MET A 36 10.40 -13.96 4.73
C MET A 36 11.51 -14.07 5.79
N LEU A 37 12.16 -15.22 5.90
CA LEU A 37 13.25 -15.44 6.86
C LEU A 37 14.48 -14.60 6.54
N SER A 38 14.80 -14.42 5.26
CA SER A 38 15.89 -13.54 4.83
C SER A 38 15.63 -12.09 5.22
N LEU A 39 14.42 -11.57 4.97
CA LEU A 39 14.09 -10.20 5.35
C LEU A 39 14.07 -10.02 6.88
N LEU A 40 13.53 -10.98 7.61
CA LEU A 40 13.47 -10.94 9.07
C LEU A 40 14.86 -10.98 9.73
N SER A 41 15.82 -11.71 9.13
CA SER A 41 17.18 -11.85 9.68
C SER A 41 18.17 -10.80 9.18
N LEU A 42 18.06 -10.35 7.93
CA LEU A 42 19.04 -9.46 7.30
C LEU A 42 18.72 -7.98 7.44
N CYS A 43 17.43 -7.59 7.47
CA CYS A 43 17.08 -6.17 7.55
C CYS A 43 17.49 -5.51 8.88
N PRO A 44 17.33 -6.14 10.06
CA PRO A 44 17.75 -5.50 11.31
C PRO A 44 19.27 -5.25 11.41
N PRO A 45 20.16 -6.22 11.10
CA PRO A 45 21.60 -5.94 11.02
C PRO A 45 21.95 -4.91 9.94
N PHE A 46 21.25 -4.90 8.81
CA PHE A 46 21.48 -3.90 7.78
C PHE A 46 21.22 -2.48 8.27
N VAL A 47 20.16 -2.24 9.06
CA VAL A 47 19.89 -0.92 9.66
C VAL A 47 21.04 -0.44 10.54
N ILE A 48 21.60 -1.34 11.36
CA ILE A 48 22.75 -1.01 12.22
C ILE A 48 24.01 -0.76 11.39
N LEU A 49 24.25 -1.58 10.36
CA LEU A 49 25.37 -1.38 9.44
C LEU A 49 25.27 -0.04 8.70
N LEU A 50 24.08 0.30 8.20
CA LEU A 50 23.80 1.56 7.53
C LEU A 50 24.14 2.75 8.44
N TRP A 51 23.61 2.74 9.66
CA TRP A 51 23.89 3.77 10.66
C TRP A 51 25.37 3.85 11.00
N TYR A 52 26.00 2.72 11.35
CA TYR A 52 27.41 2.68 11.73
C TYR A 52 28.30 3.20 10.60
N THR A 53 28.06 2.78 9.36
CA THR A 53 28.87 3.23 8.23
C THR A 53 28.74 4.73 8.01
N MET A 54 27.53 5.30 8.05
CA MET A 54 27.33 6.74 7.83
C MET A 54 27.84 7.61 8.96
N VAL A 55 27.69 7.17 10.21
CA VAL A 55 27.97 8.00 11.40
C VAL A 55 29.40 7.78 11.91
N HIS A 56 29.91 6.55 11.90
CA HIS A 56 31.18 6.17 12.53
C HIS A 56 32.29 5.76 11.54
N ALA A 57 31.95 5.44 10.29
CA ALA A 57 32.93 5.04 9.27
C ALA A 57 33.00 6.03 8.09
N ASP A 58 32.67 7.30 8.32
CA ASP A 58 32.76 8.39 7.33
C ASP A 58 31.95 8.13 6.04
N GLY A 59 30.91 7.30 6.11
CA GLY A 59 30.14 6.82 4.95
C GLY A 59 30.86 5.77 4.09
N SER A 60 32.06 5.32 4.48
CA SER A 60 32.88 4.39 3.73
C SER A 60 32.54 2.93 4.02
N VAL A 61 31.89 2.28 3.04
CA VAL A 61 31.63 0.83 3.08
C VAL A 61 32.93 0.03 3.18
N ALA A 62 34.02 0.51 2.59
CA ALA A 62 35.33 -0.15 2.68
C ALA A 62 35.89 -0.14 4.11
N GLN A 63 35.74 0.96 4.85
CA GLN A 63 36.16 1.03 6.26
C GLN A 63 35.36 0.08 7.13
N THR A 64 34.02 0.08 6.98
CA THR A 64 33.15 -0.87 7.69
C THR A 64 33.50 -2.33 7.35
N TRP A 65 33.71 -2.63 6.06
CA TRP A 65 34.11 -3.97 5.62
C TRP A 65 35.45 -4.41 6.23
N ASN A 66 36.46 -3.54 6.22
CA ASN A 66 37.76 -3.85 6.81
C ASN A 66 37.67 -4.09 8.32
N PHE A 67 36.86 -3.29 9.03
CA PHE A 67 36.59 -3.48 10.45
C PHE A 67 35.94 -4.86 10.71
N LEU A 68 34.88 -5.20 9.97
CA LEU A 68 34.20 -6.50 10.11
C LEU A 68 35.09 -7.68 9.70
N LYS A 69 35.92 -7.52 8.67
CA LYS A 69 36.86 -8.56 8.24
C LYS A 69 37.90 -8.87 9.31
N GLN A 70 38.37 -7.85 10.04
CA GLN A 70 39.36 -8.03 11.11
C GLN A 70 38.78 -8.68 12.37
N ARG A 71 37.53 -8.37 12.72
CA ARG A 71 36.90 -8.84 13.97
C ARG A 71 35.88 -9.97 13.79
N GLY A 72 35.52 -10.32 12.55
CA GLY A 72 34.51 -11.33 12.24
C GLY A 72 33.15 -10.99 12.88
N LEU A 73 32.48 -12.01 13.42
CA LEU A 73 31.18 -11.87 14.09
C LEU A 73 31.25 -10.95 15.32
N GLN A 74 32.39 -10.87 16.00
CA GLN A 74 32.57 -9.97 17.13
C GLN A 74 32.45 -8.51 16.69
N GLY A 75 32.89 -8.17 15.48
CA GLY A 75 32.71 -6.84 14.92
C GLY A 75 31.24 -6.45 14.79
N LEU A 76 30.36 -7.37 14.38
CA LEU A 76 28.92 -7.11 14.30
C LEU A 76 28.29 -6.87 15.69
N ILE A 77 28.76 -7.58 16.70
CA ILE A 77 28.31 -7.41 18.10
C ILE A 77 28.80 -6.07 18.64
N GLU A 78 30.02 -5.67 18.33
CA GLU A 78 30.63 -4.42 18.79
C GLU A 78 29.97 -3.17 18.21
N ILE A 79 29.58 -3.19 16.93
CA ILE A 79 28.89 -2.04 16.33
C ILE A 79 27.44 -1.93 16.77
N TRP A 80 26.86 -2.97 17.37
CA TRP A 80 25.45 -2.99 17.75
C TRP A 80 25.24 -2.27 19.09
N PRO A 81 24.63 -1.08 19.10
CA PRO A 81 24.46 -0.33 20.35
C PRO A 81 23.45 -1.05 21.24
N LYS A 82 23.74 -1.13 22.54
CA LYS A 82 22.77 -1.69 23.49
C LYS A 82 21.63 -0.70 23.69
N PRO A 83 20.35 -1.13 23.66
CA PRO A 83 19.23 -0.25 23.98
C PRO A 83 19.42 0.38 25.37
N THR A 84 19.36 1.72 25.45
CA THR A 84 19.52 2.45 26.72
C THR A 84 18.17 2.95 27.25
N ALA A 85 18.13 3.28 28.53
CA ALA A 85 16.95 3.92 29.13
C ALA A 85 16.62 5.27 28.45
N THR A 86 17.64 6.01 28.00
CA THR A 86 17.46 7.26 27.26
C THR A 86 16.77 7.02 25.92
N ALA A 87 17.24 6.05 25.13
CA ALA A 87 16.61 5.70 23.85
C ALA A 87 15.14 5.27 24.03
N TRP A 88 14.86 4.40 25.00
CA TRP A 88 13.49 4.00 25.33
C TRP A 88 12.62 5.17 25.76
N LYS A 89 13.15 6.09 26.58
CA LYS A 89 12.44 7.29 27.02
C LYS A 89 12.11 8.21 25.84
N ILE A 90 13.04 8.43 24.92
CA ILE A 90 12.81 9.24 23.70
C ILE A 90 11.69 8.61 22.86
N ILE A 91 11.80 7.32 22.55
CA ILE A 91 10.81 6.56 21.77
C ILE A 91 9.44 6.62 22.43
N PHE A 92 9.37 6.38 23.75
CA PHE A 92 8.13 6.36 24.49
C PHE A 92 7.45 7.73 24.54
N ILE A 93 8.19 8.80 24.87
CA ILE A 93 7.62 10.15 24.93
C ILE A 93 7.11 10.57 23.55
N TYR A 94 7.89 10.33 22.50
CA TYR A 94 7.50 10.62 21.13
C TYR A 94 6.25 9.81 20.72
N GLY A 95 6.26 8.49 20.94
CA GLY A 95 5.13 7.63 20.60
C GLY A 95 3.87 7.97 21.39
N ALA A 96 4.00 8.30 22.67
CA ALA A 96 2.88 8.73 23.52
C ALA A 96 2.31 10.08 23.07
N PHE A 97 3.18 11.03 22.69
CA PHE A 97 2.76 12.31 22.13
C PHE A 97 1.98 12.12 20.83
N GLU A 98 2.50 11.33 19.89
CA GLU A 98 1.83 11.04 18.63
C GLU A 98 0.51 10.27 18.82
N ALA A 99 0.46 9.34 19.78
CA ALA A 99 -0.76 8.63 20.15
C ALA A 99 -1.81 9.59 20.73
N ALA A 100 -1.39 10.54 21.57
CA ALA A 100 -2.25 11.59 22.11
C ALA A 100 -2.80 12.48 20.98
N LEU A 101 -1.95 12.89 20.02
CA LEU A 101 -2.42 13.68 18.88
C LEU A 101 -3.42 12.89 18.01
N GLN A 102 -3.17 11.60 17.75
CA GLN A 102 -4.12 10.73 17.05
C GLN A 102 -5.47 10.72 17.76
N LEU A 103 -5.50 10.57 19.08
CA LEU A 103 -6.73 10.45 19.87
C LEU A 103 -7.46 11.76 20.10
N PHE A 104 -6.74 12.84 20.42
CA PHE A 104 -7.34 14.06 20.94
C PHE A 104 -7.50 15.18 19.91
N LEU A 105 -6.64 15.24 18.87
CA LEU A 105 -6.82 16.29 17.86
C LEU A 105 -8.11 16.07 17.06
N PRO A 106 -8.89 17.14 16.80
CA PRO A 106 -10.09 17.04 15.99
C PRO A 106 -9.72 16.69 14.55
N GLY A 107 -10.63 16.01 13.86
CA GLY A 107 -10.45 15.62 12.48
C GLY A 107 -11.75 15.15 11.86
N LYS A 108 -11.84 15.18 10.54
CA LYS A 108 -13.04 14.72 9.84
C LYS A 108 -13.14 13.20 9.94
N ARG A 109 -14.34 12.68 10.17
CA ARG A 109 -14.61 11.23 10.06
C ARG A 109 -14.48 10.82 8.60
N VAL A 110 -13.73 9.75 8.35
CA VAL A 110 -13.54 9.17 7.01
C VAL A 110 -13.73 7.67 7.10
N GLU A 111 -14.46 7.12 6.15
CA GLU A 111 -14.64 5.68 6.00
C GLU A 111 -13.56 5.14 5.07
N GLY A 112 -12.89 4.09 5.50
CA GLY A 112 -11.95 3.35 4.67
C GLY A 112 -12.67 2.36 3.75
N PRO A 113 -11.89 1.58 2.99
CA PRO A 113 -12.44 0.60 2.06
C PRO A 113 -13.11 -0.57 2.80
N ILE A 114 -14.17 -1.10 2.19
CA ILE A 114 -14.87 -2.27 2.69
C ILE A 114 -13.92 -3.48 2.66
N SER A 115 -13.80 -4.16 3.79
CA SER A 115 -12.98 -5.35 3.94
C SER A 115 -13.59 -6.58 3.25
N PRO A 116 -12.82 -7.66 3.01
CA PRO A 116 -13.37 -8.91 2.46
C PRO A 116 -14.50 -9.50 3.30
N THR A 117 -14.50 -9.25 4.61
CA THR A 117 -15.54 -9.75 5.52
C THR A 117 -16.73 -8.79 5.66
N GLY A 118 -16.70 -7.64 4.98
CA GLY A 118 -17.76 -6.65 4.93
C GLY A 118 -17.64 -5.52 5.96
N ASN A 119 -16.56 -5.45 6.73
CA ASN A 119 -16.35 -4.37 7.70
C ASN A 119 -15.90 -3.08 7.01
N ILE A 120 -16.27 -1.94 7.59
CA ILE A 120 -15.85 -0.62 7.11
C ILE A 120 -15.06 0.05 8.23
N PRO A 121 -13.72 0.17 8.11
CA PRO A 121 -12.93 0.83 9.13
C PRO A 121 -13.24 2.33 9.12
N VAL A 122 -13.33 2.92 10.31
CA VAL A 122 -13.57 4.35 10.48
C VAL A 122 -12.31 5.01 11.02
N TYR A 123 -11.91 6.09 10.36
CA TYR A 123 -10.72 6.86 10.67
C TYR A 123 -11.06 8.33 10.96
N LYS A 124 -10.13 9.01 11.61
CA LYS A 124 -10.18 10.45 11.89
C LYS A 124 -9.04 11.14 11.15
N ALA A 125 -9.39 11.95 10.16
CA ALA A 125 -8.44 12.70 9.35
C ALA A 125 -7.94 13.92 10.11
N ASN A 126 -6.91 13.71 10.92
CA ASN A 126 -6.20 14.74 11.69
C ASN A 126 -4.69 14.78 11.41
N GLY A 127 -4.19 14.10 10.38
CA GLY A 127 -2.77 13.98 10.09
C GLY A 127 -2.07 15.32 9.86
N MET A 128 -2.66 16.23 9.09
CA MET A 128 -2.10 17.58 8.91
C MET A 128 -2.01 18.38 10.22
N ALA A 129 -3.04 18.29 11.07
CA ALA A 129 -3.04 18.97 12.36
C ALA A 129 -1.98 18.37 13.29
N ALA A 130 -1.90 17.02 13.35
CA ALA A 130 -0.86 16.33 14.10
C ALA A 130 0.54 16.72 13.62
N TYR A 131 0.78 16.68 12.32
CA TYR A 131 2.05 17.06 11.70
C TYR A 131 2.50 18.46 12.06
N PHE A 132 1.61 19.45 11.94
CA PHE A 132 1.92 20.82 12.29
C PHE A 132 2.21 20.97 13.79
N VAL A 133 1.36 20.39 14.65
CA VAL A 133 1.53 20.44 16.10
C VAL A 133 2.85 19.78 16.52
N THR A 134 3.21 18.64 15.92
CA THR A 134 4.49 17.96 16.18
C THR A 134 5.68 18.83 15.82
N LEU A 135 5.74 19.37 14.60
CA LEU A 135 6.89 20.18 14.17
C LEU A 135 7.00 21.49 14.95
N VAL A 136 5.88 22.18 15.18
CA VAL A 136 5.88 23.42 15.96
C VAL A 136 6.30 23.15 17.40
N THR A 137 5.79 22.08 18.02
CA THR A 137 6.19 21.70 19.39
C THR A 137 7.68 21.37 19.43
N TYR A 138 8.16 20.55 18.50
CA TYR A 138 9.57 20.13 18.45
C TYR A 138 10.53 21.33 18.29
N LEU A 139 10.23 22.25 17.36
CA LEU A 139 11.00 23.47 17.15
C LEU A 139 10.88 24.46 18.30
N SER A 140 9.71 24.59 18.93
CA SER A 140 9.52 25.47 20.08
C SER A 140 10.31 24.98 21.29
N LEU A 141 10.27 23.67 21.57
CA LEU A 141 11.05 23.08 22.65
C LEU A 141 12.56 23.31 22.47
N TRP A 142 13.05 23.27 21.23
CA TRP A 142 14.43 23.63 20.90
C TRP A 142 14.70 25.13 21.08
N TRP A 143 13.86 25.99 20.50
CA TRP A 143 14.02 27.44 20.54
C TRP A 143 14.04 28.01 21.96
N PHE A 144 13.18 27.47 22.85
CA PHE A 144 13.12 27.86 24.25
C PHE A 144 14.11 27.11 25.15
N GLY A 145 14.97 26.24 24.60
CA GLY A 145 15.98 25.51 25.35
C GLY A 145 15.44 24.46 26.32
N ILE A 146 14.19 24.01 26.15
CA ILE A 146 13.54 23.01 27.01
C ILE A 146 14.01 21.59 26.65
N PHE A 147 14.22 21.33 25.36
CA PHE A 147 14.71 20.05 24.84
C PHE A 147 15.71 20.33 23.73
N ASN A 148 16.88 19.68 23.76
CA ASN A 148 17.83 19.74 22.67
C ASN A 148 17.59 18.56 21.70
N PRO A 149 17.09 18.79 20.46
CA PRO A 149 16.89 17.75 19.45
C PRO A 149 18.10 16.89 19.15
N THR A 150 19.31 17.43 19.32
CA THR A 150 20.56 16.74 18.97
C THR A 150 20.78 15.44 19.75
N VAL A 151 20.19 15.33 20.95
CA VAL A 151 20.18 14.10 21.74
C VAL A 151 19.61 12.89 20.97
N VAL A 152 18.68 13.15 20.04
CA VAL A 152 18.10 12.10 19.19
C VAL A 152 19.13 11.56 18.19
N TYR A 153 19.98 12.44 17.63
CA TYR A 153 21.08 12.01 16.76
C TYR A 153 22.18 11.32 17.55
N ASP A 154 22.51 11.84 18.74
CA ASP A 154 23.59 11.31 19.58
C ASP A 154 23.29 9.89 20.07
N HIS A 155 22.02 9.59 20.32
CA HIS A 155 21.54 8.25 20.71
C HIS A 155 20.91 7.47 19.54
N LEU A 156 21.14 7.87 18.28
CA LEU A 156 20.41 7.32 17.12
C LEU A 156 20.60 5.80 16.97
N GLY A 157 21.82 5.30 17.18
CA GLY A 157 22.10 3.86 17.13
C GLY A 157 21.39 3.07 18.21
N GLU A 158 21.31 3.62 19.43
CA GLU A 158 20.58 3.01 20.55
C GLU A 158 19.06 3.04 20.31
N ILE A 159 18.56 4.11 19.68
CA ILE A 159 17.16 4.24 19.24
C ILE A 159 16.84 3.18 18.18
N PHE A 160 17.66 3.02 17.15
CA PHE A 160 17.44 1.96 16.14
C PHE A 160 17.48 0.57 16.75
N SER A 161 18.42 0.30 17.66
CA SER A 161 18.49 -0.95 18.41
C SER A 161 17.22 -1.19 19.23
N ALA A 162 16.77 -0.19 20.00
CA ALA A 162 15.54 -0.26 20.78
C ALA A 162 14.29 -0.46 19.91
N LEU A 163 14.20 0.22 18.76
CA LEU A 163 13.10 0.07 17.81
C LEU A 163 13.10 -1.31 17.15
N ILE A 164 14.27 -1.87 16.81
CA ILE A 164 14.40 -3.25 16.30
C ILE A 164 13.80 -4.22 17.31
N PHE A 165 14.31 -4.28 18.55
CA PHE A 165 13.81 -5.24 19.53
C PHE A 165 12.37 -4.95 19.98
N GLY A 166 12.03 -3.67 20.15
CA GLY A 166 10.70 -3.23 20.53
C GLY A 166 9.64 -3.57 19.50
N SER A 167 9.92 -3.42 18.21
CA SER A 167 8.99 -3.77 17.14
C SER A 167 8.81 -5.29 17.00
N PHE A 168 9.84 -6.11 17.26
CA PHE A 168 9.68 -7.57 17.37
C PHE A 168 8.70 -7.94 18.48
N ILE A 169 8.90 -7.40 19.69
CA ILE A 169 8.00 -7.63 20.84
C ILE A 169 6.58 -7.14 20.53
N PHE A 170 6.46 -5.96 19.91
CA PHE A 170 5.19 -5.40 19.49
C PHE A 170 4.45 -6.29 18.50
N CYS A 171 5.14 -6.89 17.53
CA CYS A 171 4.52 -7.81 16.57
C CYS A 171 4.14 -9.15 17.21
N ILE A 172 4.87 -9.62 18.23
CA ILE A 172 4.45 -10.76 19.05
C ILE A 172 3.15 -10.42 19.77
N PHE A 173 3.03 -9.22 20.34
CA PHE A 173 1.79 -8.75 20.95
C PHE A 173 0.64 -8.71 19.94
N LEU A 174 0.84 -8.21 18.72
CA LEU A 174 -0.19 -8.20 17.68
C LEU A 174 -0.62 -9.62 17.27
N TYR A 175 0.33 -10.56 17.19
CA TYR A 175 0.04 -11.97 16.93
C TYR A 175 -0.86 -12.56 18.03
N ILE A 176 -0.47 -12.40 19.31
CA ILE A 176 -1.26 -12.88 20.47
C ILE A 176 -2.64 -12.21 20.51
N LYS A 177 -2.69 -10.88 20.31
CA LYS A 177 -3.94 -10.11 20.28
C LYS A 177 -4.88 -10.63 19.19
N GLY A 178 -4.37 -10.92 17.99
CA GLY A 178 -5.18 -11.45 16.89
C GLY A 178 -5.85 -12.80 17.21
N HIS A 179 -5.24 -13.61 18.09
CA HIS A 179 -5.80 -14.86 18.59
C HIS A 179 -6.79 -14.67 19.76
N VAL A 180 -6.44 -13.82 20.73
CA VAL A 180 -7.13 -13.75 22.02
C VAL A 180 -8.23 -12.69 22.03
N ALA A 181 -8.01 -11.57 21.36
CA ALA A 181 -8.90 -10.40 21.39
C ALA A 181 -8.92 -9.67 20.04
N PRO A 182 -9.41 -10.32 18.96
CA PRO A 182 -9.52 -9.69 17.65
C PRO A 182 -10.49 -8.50 17.69
N SER A 183 -10.13 -7.41 17.00
CA SER A 183 -10.93 -6.18 16.96
C SER A 183 -12.13 -6.27 16.03
N SER A 184 -12.14 -7.22 15.08
CA SER A 184 -13.23 -7.47 14.15
C SER A 184 -13.12 -8.87 13.54
N THR A 185 -14.08 -9.22 12.68
CA THR A 185 -14.04 -10.44 11.85
C THR A 185 -12.92 -10.43 10.80
N ASP A 186 -12.19 -9.32 10.63
CA ASP A 186 -11.01 -9.25 9.76
C ASP A 186 -9.73 -9.85 10.41
N SER A 187 -9.86 -10.66 11.46
CA SER A 187 -8.78 -11.48 12.01
C SER A 187 -8.77 -12.88 11.41
N GLY A 188 -7.59 -13.45 11.20
CA GLY A 188 -7.45 -14.83 10.74
C GLY A 188 -6.01 -15.32 10.81
N SER A 189 -5.85 -16.61 11.09
CA SER A 189 -4.57 -17.32 11.07
C SER A 189 -4.42 -18.09 9.77
N SER A 190 -3.18 -18.33 9.32
CA SER A 190 -2.82 -19.27 8.27
C SER A 190 -2.53 -20.69 8.77
N GLY A 191 -2.55 -20.89 10.10
CA GLY A 191 -2.12 -22.11 10.76
C GLY A 191 -0.60 -22.25 10.87
N ASN A 192 0.17 -21.30 10.34
CA ASN A 192 1.63 -21.27 10.42
C ASN A 192 2.11 -20.05 11.20
N LEU A 193 2.81 -20.30 12.31
CA LEU A 193 3.33 -19.27 13.22
C LEU A 193 4.19 -18.22 12.51
N ILE A 194 5.07 -18.62 11.60
CA ILE A 194 6.00 -17.71 10.92
C ILE A 194 5.24 -16.79 9.97
N ILE A 195 4.29 -17.33 9.21
CA ILE A 195 3.46 -16.54 8.29
C ILE A 195 2.58 -15.56 9.07
N ASP A 196 1.94 -16.02 10.13
CA ASP A 196 1.02 -15.20 10.92
C ASP A 196 1.73 -14.10 11.71
N PHE A 197 2.95 -14.36 12.17
CA PHE A 197 3.81 -13.34 12.74
C PHE A 197 4.26 -12.32 11.67
N TYR A 198 4.70 -12.82 10.50
CA TYR A 198 5.27 -11.98 9.45
C TYR A 198 4.23 -11.07 8.80
N TRP A 199 3.12 -11.65 8.33
CA TRP A 199 2.05 -10.93 7.64
C TRP A 199 1.02 -10.33 8.59
N GLY A 200 0.86 -10.91 9.78
CA GLY A 200 -0.09 -10.44 10.78
C GLY A 200 -1.44 -11.13 10.71
N MET A 201 -2.13 -11.11 11.84
CA MET A 201 -3.42 -11.77 12.03
C MET A 201 -4.60 -10.85 11.70
N GLU A 202 -4.54 -9.58 12.08
CA GLU A 202 -5.64 -8.63 11.95
C GLU A 202 -5.41 -7.64 10.80
N LEU A 203 -6.44 -7.39 10.00
CA LEU A 203 -6.38 -6.33 8.99
C LEU A 203 -6.41 -4.93 9.62
N TYR A 204 -7.31 -4.69 10.58
CA TYR A 204 -7.50 -3.39 11.23
C TYR A 204 -7.47 -3.54 12.77
N PRO A 205 -6.32 -3.91 13.37
CA PRO A 205 -6.26 -4.04 14.82
C PRO A 205 -6.42 -2.70 15.52
N ARG A 206 -7.18 -2.71 16.61
CA ARG A 206 -7.50 -1.53 17.41
C ARG A 206 -7.25 -1.73 18.89
N ILE A 207 -6.87 -0.65 19.56
CA ILE A 207 -6.92 -0.53 21.02
C ILE A 207 -8.19 0.26 21.37
N GLY A 208 -9.15 -0.40 22.01
CA GLY A 208 -10.50 0.16 22.16
C GLY A 208 -11.18 0.41 20.80
N LYS A 209 -12.08 1.40 20.74
CA LYS A 209 -12.86 1.70 19.51
C LYS A 209 -12.13 2.67 18.55
N ASN A 210 -11.32 3.57 19.10
CA ASN A 210 -10.88 4.78 18.39
C ASN A 210 -9.40 4.77 17.99
N PHE A 211 -8.58 3.85 18.52
CA PHE A 211 -7.16 3.80 18.22
C PHE A 211 -6.84 2.71 17.21
N ASP A 212 -6.67 3.09 15.95
CA ASP A 212 -6.21 2.19 14.90
C ASP A 212 -4.69 2.05 14.92
N ILE A 213 -4.21 0.82 15.05
CA ILE A 213 -2.79 0.52 15.22
C ILE A 213 -2.00 0.76 13.93
N LYS A 214 -2.55 0.41 12.75
CA LYS A 214 -1.82 0.62 11.49
C LYS A 214 -1.67 2.09 11.16
N VAL A 215 -2.72 2.88 11.41
CA VAL A 215 -2.63 4.34 11.28
C VAL A 215 -1.58 4.91 12.24
N PHE A 216 -1.52 4.40 13.47
CA PHE A 216 -0.50 4.82 14.42
C PHE A 216 0.91 4.46 13.94
N THR A 217 1.20 3.19 13.65
CA THR A 217 2.53 2.73 13.27
C THR A 217 3.01 3.37 11.97
N ASN A 218 2.14 3.41 10.95
CA ASN A 218 2.53 3.89 9.63
C ASN A 218 2.58 5.41 9.61
N CYS A 219 1.47 6.08 9.98
CA CYS A 219 1.34 7.51 9.76
C CYS A 219 1.90 8.33 10.93
N ARG A 220 1.48 8.03 12.16
CA ARG A 220 1.79 8.88 13.33
C ARG A 220 3.15 8.61 13.92
N PHE A 221 3.62 7.37 13.93
CA PHE A 221 4.94 7.03 14.43
C PHE A 221 5.98 7.08 13.29
N GLY A 222 5.82 6.24 12.26
CA GLY A 222 6.78 6.10 11.17
C GLY A 222 6.95 7.37 10.36
N LEU A 223 5.91 7.84 9.67
CA LEU A 223 6.04 8.98 8.75
C LEU A 223 6.28 10.30 9.45
N MET A 224 5.75 10.47 10.66
CA MET A 224 6.06 11.65 11.45
C MET A 224 7.54 11.65 11.89
N SER A 225 8.12 10.47 12.18
CA SER A 225 9.52 10.37 12.60
C SER A 225 10.46 10.75 11.48
N TRP A 226 10.09 10.50 10.22
CA TRP A 226 10.84 11.00 9.07
C TRP A 226 10.97 12.52 9.11
N ALA A 227 9.87 13.25 9.31
CA ALA A 227 9.93 14.70 9.37
C ALA A 227 10.69 15.23 10.59
N VAL A 228 10.49 14.62 11.76
CA VAL A 228 11.22 14.99 12.98
C VAL A 228 12.71 14.77 12.80
N LEU A 229 13.14 13.62 12.27
CA LEU A 229 14.54 13.29 12.04
C LEU A 229 15.19 14.21 11.00
N ALA A 230 14.48 14.60 9.94
CA ALA A 230 14.99 15.57 8.97
C ALA A 230 15.36 16.90 9.66
N VAL A 231 14.50 17.38 10.57
CA VAL A 231 14.77 18.58 11.37
C VAL A 231 15.90 18.33 12.38
N THR A 232 15.91 17.19 13.07
CA THR A 232 16.97 16.78 13.99
C THR A 232 18.35 16.85 13.33
N TYR A 233 18.50 16.33 12.12
CA TYR A 233 19.78 16.32 11.40
C TYR A 233 20.24 17.73 11.02
N CYS A 234 19.31 18.58 10.59
CA CYS A 234 19.59 19.99 10.32
C CYS A 234 20.08 20.72 11.59
N ILE A 235 19.40 20.52 12.73
CA ILE A 235 19.78 21.11 14.02
C ILE A 235 21.12 20.55 14.51
N LYS A 236 21.37 19.24 14.34
CA LYS A 236 22.64 18.63 14.73
C LYS A 236 23.80 19.18 13.90
N GLN A 237 23.63 19.37 12.59
CA GLN A 237 24.67 19.97 11.76
C GLN A 237 24.98 21.41 12.19
N TYR A 238 23.95 22.17 12.59
CA TYR A 238 24.14 23.51 13.16
C TYR A 238 24.93 23.47 14.47
N GLU A 239 24.59 22.57 15.39
CA GLU A 239 25.29 22.42 16.68
C GLU A 239 26.78 22.08 16.49
N VAL A 240 27.09 21.15 15.58
CA VAL A 240 28.47 20.68 15.36
C VAL A 240 29.32 21.70 14.59
N ASN A 241 28.75 22.38 13.60
CA ASN A 241 29.51 23.21 12.66
C ASN A 241 29.32 24.72 12.87
N GLY A 242 28.40 25.15 13.75
CA GLY A 242 27.98 26.55 13.91
C GLY A 242 27.19 27.12 12.73
N LYS A 243 26.94 26.32 11.68
CA LYS A 243 26.18 26.69 10.48
C LYS A 243 25.59 25.45 9.82
N VAL A 244 24.52 25.64 9.06
CA VAL A 244 23.92 24.60 8.20
C VAL A 244 24.39 24.82 6.77
N SER A 245 24.85 23.74 6.14
CA SER A 245 25.23 23.71 4.72
C SER A 245 24.01 23.83 3.80
N ASP A 246 24.20 24.37 2.59
CA ASP A 246 23.12 24.44 1.61
C ASP A 246 22.62 23.05 1.20
N SER A 247 23.49 22.03 1.20
CA SER A 247 23.12 20.65 0.93
C SER A 247 22.14 20.08 1.96
N MET A 248 22.39 20.31 3.26
CA MET A 248 21.49 19.90 4.33
C MET A 248 20.15 20.63 4.27
N LEU A 249 20.15 21.92 3.94
CA LEU A 249 18.91 22.69 3.79
C LEU A 249 18.06 22.17 2.64
N VAL A 250 18.66 21.88 1.48
CA VAL A 250 17.95 21.32 0.32
C VAL A 250 17.37 19.94 0.66
N ASN A 251 18.17 19.03 1.23
CA ASN A 251 17.72 17.71 1.67
C ASN A 251 16.53 17.82 2.64
N THR A 252 16.69 18.60 3.72
CA THR A 252 15.69 18.75 4.77
C THR A 252 14.40 19.36 4.23
N THR A 253 14.51 20.40 3.39
CA THR A 253 13.34 21.06 2.79
C THR A 253 12.57 20.10 1.90
N LEU A 254 13.25 19.33 1.03
CA LEU A 254 12.60 18.39 0.13
C LEU A 254 11.91 17.25 0.89
N MET A 255 12.55 16.69 1.93
CA MET A 255 11.93 15.69 2.81
C MET A 255 10.68 16.26 3.51
N LEU A 256 10.75 17.47 4.06
CA LEU A 256 9.60 18.10 4.72
C LEU A 256 8.46 18.41 3.74
N VAL A 257 8.75 18.91 2.53
CA VAL A 257 7.74 19.12 1.48
C VAL A 257 7.08 17.81 1.09
N TYR A 258 7.85 16.72 0.95
CA TYR A 258 7.31 15.41 0.64
C TYR A 258 6.38 14.89 1.75
N VAL A 259 6.82 14.94 3.01
CA VAL A 259 6.03 14.45 4.16
C VAL A 259 4.80 15.34 4.39
N THR A 260 4.90 16.66 4.19
CA THR A 260 3.76 17.58 4.24
C THR A 260 2.70 17.17 3.22
N LYS A 261 3.11 16.89 1.97
CA LYS A 261 2.21 16.40 0.93
C LYS A 261 1.54 15.08 1.35
N PHE A 262 2.26 14.17 1.99
CA PHE A 262 1.67 12.92 2.49
C PHE A 262 0.52 13.22 3.45
N PHE A 263 0.76 14.02 4.49
CA PHE A 263 -0.28 14.32 5.48
C PHE A 263 -1.44 15.12 4.91
N TRP A 264 -1.17 15.99 3.92
CA TRP A 264 -2.22 16.72 3.18
C TRP A 264 -3.17 15.76 2.48
N TRP A 265 -2.65 14.60 2.06
CA TRP A 265 -3.34 13.59 1.29
C TRP A 265 -3.68 12.32 2.12
N GLU A 266 -3.51 12.35 3.44
CA GLU A 266 -3.60 11.17 4.32
C GLU A 266 -4.85 10.29 4.10
N ALA A 267 -6.03 10.88 3.90
CA ALA A 267 -7.25 10.11 3.71
C ALA A 267 -7.20 9.19 2.46
N GLY A 268 -6.42 9.58 1.45
CA GLY A 268 -6.16 8.75 0.31
C GLY A 268 -5.24 7.57 0.62
N TYR A 269 -4.34 7.70 1.60
CA TYR A 269 -3.43 6.63 2.02
C TYR A 269 -4.18 5.44 2.62
N TRP A 270 -5.32 5.64 3.27
CA TRP A 270 -6.11 4.51 3.81
C TRP A 270 -6.73 3.61 2.74
N ASN A 271 -6.66 4.01 1.46
CA ASN A 271 -7.10 3.21 0.33
C ASN A 271 -5.94 2.49 -0.38
N THR A 272 -4.71 2.58 0.14
CA THR A 272 -3.54 1.85 -0.41
C THR A 272 -3.52 0.41 0.08
N MET A 273 -2.68 -0.42 -0.56
CA MET A 273 -2.49 -1.83 -0.20
C MET A 273 -2.11 -2.00 1.28
N ASP A 274 -1.19 -1.18 1.78
CA ASP A 274 -0.67 -1.24 3.15
C ASP A 274 -1.77 -1.15 4.22
N ILE A 275 -2.81 -0.33 3.97
CA ILE A 275 -3.92 -0.14 4.90
C ILE A 275 -5.11 -1.02 4.52
N ALA A 276 -5.48 -1.11 3.25
CA ALA A 276 -6.69 -1.78 2.82
C ALA A 276 -6.57 -3.31 2.77
N HIS A 277 -5.36 -3.84 2.58
CA HIS A 277 -5.14 -5.24 2.21
C HIS A 277 -4.10 -5.95 3.08
N ASP A 278 -3.00 -5.27 3.42
CA ASP A 278 -1.95 -5.87 4.24
C ASP A 278 -2.36 -5.90 5.71
N ARG A 279 -2.20 -7.08 6.33
CA ARG A 279 -2.46 -7.28 7.75
C ARG A 279 -1.33 -6.66 8.58
N ALA A 280 -1.64 -6.36 9.85
CA ALA A 280 -0.68 -5.76 10.77
C ALA A 280 0.24 -6.83 11.38
N GLY A 281 1.27 -7.21 10.65
CA GLY A 281 2.33 -8.10 11.10
C GLY A 281 3.69 -7.42 11.16
N PHE A 282 4.74 -8.24 11.34
CA PHE A 282 6.13 -7.78 11.31
C PHE A 282 6.44 -6.97 10.06
N TYR A 283 6.08 -7.45 8.87
CA TYR A 283 6.43 -6.79 7.61
C TYR A 283 6.00 -5.32 7.55
N ILE A 284 4.72 -5.03 7.81
CA ILE A 284 4.21 -3.65 7.83
C ILE A 284 4.68 -2.88 9.05
N CYS A 285 4.55 -3.44 10.25
CA CYS A 285 4.79 -2.68 11.48
C CYS A 285 6.28 -2.42 11.69
N TRP A 286 7.15 -3.43 11.56
CA TRP A 286 8.61 -3.25 11.67
C TRP A 286 9.13 -2.29 10.61
N GLY A 287 8.62 -2.43 9.39
CA GLY A 287 8.98 -1.56 8.30
C GLY A 287 8.68 -0.08 8.58
N CYS A 288 7.50 0.24 9.08
CA CYS A 288 7.16 1.62 9.45
C CYS A 288 7.88 2.12 10.70
N LEU A 289 8.10 1.25 11.70
CA LEU A 289 8.70 1.62 12.98
C LEU A 289 10.23 1.71 12.92
N VAL A 290 10.89 0.99 12.03
CA VAL A 290 12.35 0.86 11.96
C VAL A 290 12.89 1.26 10.60
N TRP A 291 12.38 0.69 9.52
CA TRP A 291 12.94 0.88 8.16
C TRP A 291 12.75 2.31 7.65
N VAL A 292 11.56 2.88 7.83
CA VAL A 292 11.28 4.28 7.45
C VAL A 292 12.21 5.26 8.19
N PRO A 293 12.25 5.30 9.54
CA PRO A 293 13.12 6.25 10.24
C PRO A 293 14.62 6.05 10.01
N SER A 294 15.08 4.85 9.61
CA SER A 294 16.50 4.58 9.38
C SER A 294 16.94 4.78 7.93
N VAL A 295 16.23 4.16 6.98
CA VAL A 295 16.64 4.13 5.57
C VAL A 295 16.21 5.39 4.84
N TYR A 296 14.99 5.87 5.05
CA TYR A 296 14.43 6.99 4.27
C TYR A 296 15.08 8.32 4.65
N THR A 297 15.54 8.42 5.88
CA THR A 297 16.18 9.62 6.45
C THR A 297 17.71 9.59 6.27
N SER A 298 18.26 8.44 5.82
CA SER A 298 19.71 8.18 5.75
C SER A 298 20.53 9.21 4.95
N PRO A 299 20.03 9.85 3.87
CA PRO A 299 20.78 10.93 3.23
C PRO A 299 21.03 12.12 4.16
N GLY A 300 20.03 12.50 4.97
CA GLY A 300 20.17 13.54 5.98
C GLY A 300 21.12 13.12 7.11
N MET A 301 21.02 11.86 7.56
CA MET A 301 21.93 11.29 8.56
C MET A 301 23.39 11.41 8.11
N TYR A 302 23.68 11.05 6.86
CA TYR A 302 25.02 11.19 6.27
C TYR A 302 25.50 12.65 6.23
N LEU A 303 24.63 13.56 5.78
CA LEU A 303 24.98 14.97 5.61
C LEU A 303 25.35 15.67 6.93
N VAL A 304 24.93 15.19 8.10
CA VAL A 304 25.32 15.78 9.40
C VAL A 304 26.84 15.91 9.52
N ASN A 305 27.56 14.83 9.21
CA ASN A 305 29.02 14.77 9.29
C ASN A 305 29.71 15.15 7.97
N HIS A 306 28.95 15.36 6.89
CA HIS A 306 29.48 15.64 5.55
C HIS A 306 28.83 16.90 4.96
N PRO A 307 29.08 18.09 5.54
CA PRO A 307 28.56 19.34 4.99
C PRO A 307 29.15 19.59 3.59
N VAL A 308 28.29 19.85 2.62
CA VAL A 308 28.66 20.16 1.24
C VAL A 308 28.20 21.57 0.92
N ASN A 309 29.08 22.39 0.32
CA ASN A 309 28.70 23.69 -0.22
C ASN A 309 28.45 23.54 -1.73
N LEU A 310 27.19 23.43 -2.13
CA LEU A 310 26.75 23.30 -3.52
C LEU A 310 26.87 24.62 -4.28
N GLY A 311 26.75 25.75 -3.57
CA GLY A 311 26.56 27.07 -4.14
C GLY A 311 25.09 27.33 -4.45
N THR A 312 24.67 28.59 -4.34
CA THR A 312 23.26 29.00 -4.44
C THR A 312 22.59 28.52 -5.73
N GLN A 313 23.29 28.58 -6.86
CA GLN A 313 22.72 28.19 -8.14
C GLN A 313 22.37 26.70 -8.21
N LEU A 314 23.30 25.82 -7.84
CA LEU A 314 23.08 24.38 -7.86
C LEU A 314 22.05 23.96 -6.81
N ALA A 315 22.13 24.56 -5.60
CA ALA A 315 21.16 24.32 -4.54
C ALA A 315 19.72 24.65 -4.97
N VAL A 316 19.52 25.82 -5.62
CA VAL A 316 18.20 26.22 -6.14
C VAL A 316 17.73 25.29 -7.25
N TYR A 317 18.60 24.86 -8.16
CA TYR A 317 18.21 23.93 -9.23
C TYR A 317 17.77 22.57 -8.68
N ILE A 318 18.52 22.00 -7.73
CA ILE A 318 18.15 20.74 -7.08
C ILE A 318 16.83 20.89 -6.33
N LEU A 319 16.66 21.97 -5.55
CA LEU A 319 15.44 22.24 -4.80
C LEU A 319 14.20 22.36 -5.71
N VAL A 320 14.29 23.17 -6.77
CA VAL A 320 13.18 23.36 -7.71
C VAL A 320 12.85 22.06 -8.45
N ALA A 321 13.85 21.30 -8.89
CA ALA A 321 13.65 20.02 -9.56
C ALA A 321 13.01 18.98 -8.62
N GLY A 322 13.44 18.92 -7.36
CA GLY A 322 12.86 18.06 -6.35
C GLY A 322 11.40 18.42 -6.03
N ILE A 323 11.09 19.70 -5.82
CA ILE A 323 9.71 20.18 -5.59
C ILE A 323 8.83 19.85 -6.80
N LEU A 324 9.33 20.07 -8.02
CA LEU A 324 8.61 19.73 -9.24
C LEU A 324 8.30 18.22 -9.31
N CYS A 325 9.25 17.34 -8.97
CA CYS A 325 8.99 15.90 -8.91
C CYS A 325 7.93 15.56 -7.87
N ILE A 326 8.02 16.12 -6.67
CA ILE A 326 7.02 15.91 -5.60
C ILE A 326 5.62 16.35 -6.06
N TYR A 327 5.53 17.49 -6.74
CA TYR A 327 4.30 18.02 -7.33
C TYR A 327 3.75 17.12 -8.45
N ILE A 328 4.59 16.70 -9.41
CA ILE A 328 4.15 15.82 -10.51
C ILE A 328 3.62 14.50 -9.94
N ASN A 329 4.30 13.90 -8.96
CA ASN A 329 3.79 12.70 -8.29
C ASN A 329 2.41 12.95 -7.64
N TYR A 330 2.25 14.07 -6.93
CA TYR A 330 0.94 14.46 -6.37
C TYR A 330 -0.14 14.62 -7.46
N ASP A 331 0.19 15.29 -8.56
CA ASP A 331 -0.76 15.56 -9.64
C ASP A 331 -1.19 14.27 -10.36
N CYS A 332 -0.29 13.28 -10.50
CA CYS A 332 -0.63 11.96 -11.03
C CYS A 332 -1.74 11.29 -10.21
N ASP A 333 -1.61 11.29 -8.88
CA ASP A 333 -2.58 10.68 -7.99
C ASP A 333 -3.88 11.47 -7.95
N ARG A 334 -3.79 12.80 -7.87
CA ARG A 334 -4.96 13.69 -7.92
C ARG A 334 -5.76 13.47 -9.21
N GLN A 335 -5.07 13.35 -10.35
CA GLN A 335 -5.69 13.10 -11.65
C GLN A 335 -6.43 11.75 -11.67
N ARG A 336 -5.82 10.68 -11.13
CA ARG A 336 -6.46 9.36 -11.02
C ARG A 336 -7.66 9.37 -10.08
N GLN A 337 -7.51 9.98 -8.90
CA GLN A 337 -8.58 10.06 -7.90
C GLN A 337 -9.78 10.84 -8.43
N GLU A 338 -9.55 12.00 -9.05
CA GLU A 338 -10.61 12.83 -9.61
C GLU A 338 -11.32 12.13 -10.77
N PHE A 339 -10.56 11.45 -11.64
CA PHE A 339 -11.13 10.61 -12.69
C PHE A 339 -12.08 9.56 -12.15
N ARG A 340 -11.73 8.91 -11.04
CA ARG A 340 -12.58 7.88 -10.40
C ARG A 340 -13.79 8.47 -9.70
N ARG A 341 -13.57 9.51 -8.91
CA ARG A 341 -14.64 10.21 -8.16
C ARG A 341 -15.73 10.72 -9.09
N THR A 342 -15.36 11.16 -10.30
CA THR A 342 -16.29 11.68 -11.30
C THR A 342 -16.79 10.61 -12.28
N ASN A 343 -16.42 9.34 -12.10
CA ASN A 343 -16.69 8.26 -13.05
C ASN A 343 -16.31 8.63 -14.51
N GLY A 344 -15.14 9.27 -14.65
CA GLY A 344 -14.58 9.74 -15.91
C GLY A 344 -15.28 10.95 -16.53
N LYS A 345 -16.01 11.75 -15.73
CA LYS A 345 -16.65 13.02 -16.14
C LYS A 345 -15.84 14.26 -15.70
N CYS A 346 -14.53 14.12 -15.49
CA CYS A 346 -13.63 15.24 -15.19
C CYS A 346 -12.95 15.79 -16.46
N LYS A 347 -12.11 16.81 -16.29
CA LYS A 347 -11.15 17.25 -17.33
C LYS A 347 -9.74 16.83 -16.94
N VAL A 348 -8.98 16.30 -17.91
CA VAL A 348 -7.56 15.96 -17.80
C VAL A 348 -6.78 16.87 -18.74
N TRP A 349 -5.90 17.72 -18.17
CA TRP A 349 -5.17 18.78 -18.88
C TRP A 349 -6.07 19.63 -19.81
N GLY A 350 -7.21 20.07 -19.26
CA GLY A 350 -8.17 20.92 -19.95
C GLY A 350 -9.11 20.23 -20.95
N LYS A 351 -8.95 18.92 -21.19
CA LYS A 351 -9.76 18.16 -22.16
C LYS A 351 -10.54 17.02 -21.50
N ALA A 352 -11.57 16.52 -22.18
CA ALA A 352 -12.24 15.29 -21.77
C ALA A 352 -11.22 14.12 -21.78
N PRO A 353 -11.18 13.28 -20.73
CA PRO A 353 -10.22 12.19 -20.64
C PRO A 353 -10.49 11.12 -21.69
N SER A 354 -9.42 10.65 -22.33
CA SER A 354 -9.44 9.36 -23.02
C SER A 354 -9.49 8.25 -21.97
N LYS A 355 -10.35 7.24 -22.19
CA LYS A 355 -10.56 6.13 -21.26
C LYS A 355 -10.94 4.84 -21.96
N ILE A 356 -10.63 3.71 -21.33
CA ILE A 356 -11.07 2.38 -21.74
C ILE A 356 -12.09 1.87 -20.73
N GLU A 357 -13.21 1.38 -21.23
CA GLU A 357 -14.21 0.69 -20.42
C GLU A 357 -13.89 -0.81 -20.42
N ALA A 358 -13.52 -1.31 -19.24
CA ALA A 358 -13.09 -2.68 -19.03
C ALA A 358 -14.12 -3.42 -18.16
N THR A 359 -14.82 -4.35 -18.78
CA THR A 359 -15.74 -5.26 -18.11
C THR A 359 -14.98 -6.47 -17.58
N TYR A 360 -15.26 -6.88 -16.35
CA TYR A 360 -14.68 -8.04 -15.72
C TYR A 360 -15.74 -8.76 -14.88
N THR A 361 -15.62 -10.07 -14.76
CA THR A 361 -16.52 -10.88 -13.92
C THR A 361 -15.86 -11.06 -12.55
N THR A 362 -16.56 -10.70 -11.48
CA THR A 362 -16.12 -11.02 -10.12
C THR A 362 -16.23 -12.52 -9.86
N THR A 363 -15.57 -13.07 -8.83
CA THR A 363 -15.81 -14.49 -8.48
C THR A 363 -17.19 -14.78 -7.93
N SER A 364 -17.97 -13.76 -7.54
CA SER A 364 -19.39 -13.94 -7.25
C SER A 364 -20.24 -14.14 -8.51
N GLY A 365 -19.63 -14.12 -9.70
CA GLY A 365 -20.30 -14.20 -11.00
C GLY A 365 -20.89 -12.86 -11.47
N GLU A 366 -20.68 -11.78 -10.72
CA GLU A 366 -21.21 -10.47 -11.04
C GLU A 366 -20.34 -9.79 -12.12
N THR A 367 -20.97 -9.33 -13.19
CA THR A 367 -20.26 -8.56 -14.21
C THR A 367 -20.15 -7.11 -13.76
N LYS A 368 -18.92 -6.64 -13.57
CA LYS A 368 -18.62 -5.25 -13.20
C LYS A 368 -17.84 -4.55 -14.30
N THR A 369 -17.99 -3.23 -14.34
CA THR A 369 -17.29 -2.39 -15.30
C THR A 369 -16.40 -1.38 -14.58
N SER A 370 -15.14 -1.30 -15.01
CA SER A 370 -14.16 -0.33 -14.55
C SER A 370 -13.71 0.59 -15.69
N LEU A 371 -13.41 1.84 -15.34
CA LEU A 371 -12.82 2.80 -16.28
C LEU A 371 -11.31 2.90 -16.07
N LEU A 372 -10.54 2.74 -17.15
CA LEU A 372 -9.09 2.89 -17.19
C LEU A 372 -8.74 4.21 -17.87
N LEU A 373 -7.97 5.07 -17.21
CA LEU A 373 -7.60 6.39 -17.73
C LEU A 373 -6.41 6.27 -18.70
N THR A 374 -6.58 6.72 -19.95
CA THR A 374 -5.56 6.64 -21.01
C THR A 374 -5.08 8.01 -21.50
N SER A 375 -5.20 9.04 -20.67
CA SER A 375 -4.77 10.41 -20.99
C SER A 375 -4.13 11.07 -19.77
N GLY A 376 -3.48 12.23 -19.97
CA GLY A 376 -2.68 12.86 -18.92
C GLY A 376 -1.41 12.06 -18.64
N TRP A 377 -1.01 11.99 -17.36
CA TRP A 377 0.17 11.23 -16.93
C TRP A 377 0.04 9.74 -17.24
N TRP A 378 -1.16 9.18 -17.07
CA TRP A 378 -1.49 7.78 -17.32
C TRP A 378 -1.50 7.42 -18.82
N GLY A 379 -1.58 8.43 -19.69
CA GLY A 379 -1.37 8.26 -21.13
C GLY A 379 0.12 8.23 -21.54
N LEU A 380 1.03 8.70 -20.67
CA LEU A 380 2.48 8.66 -20.93
C LEU A 380 3.10 7.33 -20.50
N SER A 381 2.68 6.81 -19.36
CA SER A 381 3.12 5.52 -18.81
C SER A 381 2.06 4.99 -17.84
N ARG A 382 1.88 3.66 -17.80
CA ARG A 382 0.97 2.99 -16.85
C ARG A 382 1.27 3.35 -15.40
N HIS A 383 2.56 3.51 -15.11
CA HIS A 383 3.10 3.78 -13.78
C HIS A 383 3.86 5.09 -13.72
N PHE A 384 3.41 6.12 -14.47
CA PHE A 384 4.19 7.36 -14.60
C PHE A 384 4.56 7.98 -13.25
N HIS A 385 3.66 7.94 -12.27
CA HIS A 385 3.88 8.43 -10.92
C HIS A 385 5.08 7.82 -10.17
N TYR A 386 5.60 6.65 -10.58
CA TYR A 386 6.79 6.05 -9.97
C TYR A 386 8.07 6.79 -10.36
N VAL A 387 8.11 7.37 -11.56
CA VAL A 387 9.27 8.15 -12.04
C VAL A 387 9.55 9.39 -11.16
N PRO A 388 8.59 10.32 -10.97
CA PRO A 388 8.80 11.46 -10.08
C PRO A 388 8.94 11.06 -8.61
N GLU A 389 8.50 9.87 -8.19
CA GLU A 389 8.74 9.34 -6.85
C GLU A 389 10.23 9.01 -6.65
N ILE A 390 10.83 8.25 -7.58
CA ILE A 390 12.26 7.92 -7.58
C ILE A 390 13.11 9.19 -7.76
N LEU A 391 12.69 10.10 -8.63
CA LEU A 391 13.42 11.35 -8.84
C LEU A 391 13.33 12.29 -7.63
N ALA A 392 12.19 12.35 -6.92
CA ALA A 392 12.11 13.08 -5.67
C ALA A 392 13.11 12.52 -4.65
N ALA A 393 13.15 11.19 -4.51
CA ALA A 393 14.14 10.50 -3.69
C ALA A 393 15.58 10.84 -4.08
N PHE A 394 15.88 10.83 -5.37
CA PHE A 394 17.17 11.25 -5.88
C PHE A 394 17.50 12.71 -5.54
N PHE A 395 16.56 13.64 -5.69
CA PHE A 395 16.81 15.06 -5.50
C PHE A 395 17.03 15.47 -4.04
N TRP A 396 16.46 14.75 -3.05
CA TRP A 396 16.85 14.98 -1.66
C TRP A 396 18.16 14.27 -1.28
N THR A 397 18.59 13.25 -2.03
CA THR A 397 19.86 12.54 -1.78
C THR A 397 21.06 13.18 -2.49
N VAL A 398 20.90 13.70 -3.71
CA VAL A 398 21.99 14.26 -4.53
C VAL A 398 22.77 15.42 -3.88
N PRO A 399 22.24 16.19 -2.90
CA PRO A 399 23.05 17.12 -2.12
C PRO A 399 24.26 16.48 -1.42
N ALA A 400 24.25 15.17 -1.17
CA ALA A 400 25.39 14.40 -0.65
C ALA A 400 26.52 14.18 -1.68
N LEU A 401 26.33 14.59 -2.94
CA LEU A 401 27.23 14.33 -4.06
C LEU A 401 27.53 12.83 -4.21
N PHE A 402 28.69 12.45 -4.75
CA PHE A 402 28.95 11.07 -5.19
C PHE A 402 30.21 10.45 -4.55
N ASN A 403 30.68 11.00 -3.44
CA ASN A 403 31.86 10.47 -2.74
C ASN A 403 31.60 9.08 -2.15
N HIS A 404 30.39 8.86 -1.63
CA HIS A 404 29.98 7.60 -1.04
C HIS A 404 28.68 7.11 -1.64
N PHE A 405 28.58 5.80 -1.85
CA PHE A 405 27.39 5.15 -2.42
C PHE A 405 26.22 5.10 -1.44
N LEU A 406 26.51 4.93 -0.14
CA LEU A 406 25.51 4.53 0.83
C LEU A 406 24.31 5.50 1.00
N PRO A 407 24.47 6.85 0.87
CA PRO A 407 23.32 7.76 0.82
C PRO A 407 22.30 7.43 -0.28
N TYR A 408 22.73 6.84 -1.39
CA TYR A 408 21.87 6.44 -2.51
C TYR A 408 21.19 5.09 -2.30
N PHE A 409 21.47 4.38 -1.20
CA PHE A 409 20.83 3.10 -0.92
C PHE A 409 19.30 3.23 -0.94
N TYR A 410 18.75 4.30 -0.34
CA TYR A 410 17.31 4.55 -0.37
C TYR A 410 16.74 4.68 -1.79
N VAL A 411 17.45 5.39 -2.69
CA VAL A 411 17.04 5.57 -4.09
C VAL A 411 17.03 4.22 -4.83
N VAL A 412 18.06 3.40 -4.61
CA VAL A 412 18.18 2.05 -5.20
C VAL A 412 17.08 1.14 -4.66
N PHE A 413 16.90 1.10 -3.34
CA PHE A 413 15.86 0.34 -2.67
C PHE A 413 14.47 0.71 -3.21
N LEU A 414 14.14 2.01 -3.25
CA LEU A 414 12.86 2.49 -3.75
C LEU A 414 12.64 2.14 -5.22
N THR A 415 13.70 2.19 -6.04
CA THR A 415 13.62 1.78 -7.44
C THR A 415 13.27 0.29 -7.57
N ILE A 416 13.93 -0.58 -6.82
CA ILE A 416 13.64 -2.02 -6.81
C ILE A 416 12.20 -2.28 -6.37
N LEU A 417 11.79 -1.66 -5.27
CA LEU A 417 10.43 -1.74 -4.71
C LEU A 417 9.38 -1.34 -5.75
N LEU A 418 9.55 -0.20 -6.42
CA LEU A 418 8.57 0.31 -7.37
C LEU A 418 8.55 -0.49 -8.68
N VAL A 419 9.68 -1.05 -9.12
CA VAL A 419 9.73 -1.95 -10.28
C VAL A 419 9.01 -3.27 -9.98
N ASP A 420 9.26 -3.86 -8.81
CA ASP A 420 8.54 -5.06 -8.37
C ASP A 420 7.04 -4.77 -8.24
N ARG A 421 6.67 -3.64 -7.63
CA ARG A 421 5.28 -3.19 -7.49
C ARG A 421 4.61 -2.98 -8.84
N ALA A 422 5.29 -2.34 -9.80
CA ALA A 422 4.77 -2.15 -11.16
C ALA A 422 4.47 -3.50 -11.83
N LYS A 423 5.39 -4.47 -11.68
CA LYS A 423 5.21 -5.82 -12.22
C LYS A 423 4.02 -6.53 -11.57
N ARG A 424 3.92 -6.49 -10.24
CA ARG A 424 2.80 -7.09 -9.50
C ARG A 424 1.46 -6.47 -9.89
N ASP A 425 1.38 -5.15 -10.08
CA ASP A 425 0.15 -4.51 -10.54
C ASP A 425 -0.17 -4.88 -12.00
N ASP A 426 0.83 -4.89 -12.89
CA ASP A 426 0.62 -5.30 -14.29
C ASP A 426 0.12 -6.76 -14.40
N ASP A 427 0.65 -7.67 -13.58
CA ASP A 427 0.21 -9.06 -13.52
C ASP A 427 -1.25 -9.18 -13.05
N ARG A 428 -1.64 -8.44 -12.00
CA ARG A 428 -3.03 -8.40 -11.49
C ARG A 428 -3.99 -7.74 -12.47
N CYS A 429 -3.60 -6.63 -13.08
CA CYS A 429 -4.42 -5.96 -14.08
C CYS A 429 -4.64 -6.86 -15.32
N ARG A 430 -3.64 -7.65 -15.72
CA ARG A 430 -3.78 -8.64 -16.80
C ARG A 430 -4.73 -9.77 -16.43
N SER A 431 -4.62 -10.35 -15.24
CA SER A 431 -5.53 -11.40 -14.80
C SER A 431 -6.98 -10.91 -14.70
N LYS A 432 -7.17 -9.67 -14.26
CA LYS A 432 -8.50 -9.08 -14.09
C LYS A 432 -9.18 -8.63 -15.39
N TYR A 433 -8.47 -7.87 -16.23
CA TYR A 433 -9.06 -7.21 -17.40
C TYR A 433 -8.85 -7.98 -18.72
N GLY A 434 -8.03 -9.03 -18.72
CA GLY A 434 -7.81 -9.91 -19.87
C GLY A 434 -7.47 -9.13 -21.15
N GLY A 435 -8.20 -9.42 -22.24
CA GLY A 435 -7.97 -8.79 -23.56
C GLY A 435 -8.10 -7.25 -23.58
N LYS A 436 -8.80 -6.63 -22.63
CA LYS A 436 -8.90 -5.16 -22.53
C LYS A 436 -7.58 -4.54 -22.02
N MET A 437 -6.77 -5.30 -21.28
CA MET A 437 -5.43 -4.86 -20.89
C MET A 437 -4.51 -4.72 -22.11
N SER A 438 -4.61 -5.60 -23.11
CA SER A 438 -3.86 -5.46 -24.37
C SER A 438 -4.20 -4.16 -25.11
N ALA A 439 -5.46 -3.73 -25.08
CA ALA A 439 -5.85 -2.44 -25.65
C ALA A 439 -5.22 -1.26 -24.87
N TYR A 440 -5.12 -1.36 -23.55
CA TYR A 440 -4.43 -0.37 -22.71
C TYR A 440 -2.92 -0.34 -22.99
N ASP A 441 -2.28 -1.51 -23.13
CA ASP A 441 -0.84 -1.65 -23.45
C ASP A 441 -0.46 -0.98 -24.78
N ASN A 442 -1.35 -1.08 -25.77
CA ASN A 442 -1.17 -0.46 -27.08
C ASN A 442 -1.23 1.08 -27.02
N VAL A 443 -2.02 1.65 -26.11
CA VAL A 443 -2.15 3.11 -25.98
C VAL A 443 -0.87 3.74 -25.42
N VAL A 444 -0.29 3.11 -24.40
CA VAL A 444 0.91 3.62 -23.70
C VAL A 444 2.17 3.52 -24.56
N SER A 445 2.21 2.58 -25.52
CA SER A 445 3.33 2.40 -26.45
C SER A 445 3.29 3.34 -27.68
N GLY A 446 2.24 4.16 -27.81
CA GLY A 446 2.09 5.10 -28.91
C GLY A 446 3.16 6.19 -28.88
N LYS A 447 3.79 6.50 -30.03
CA LYS A 447 4.80 7.56 -30.14
C LYS A 447 4.29 8.88 -29.55
N LEU A 448 5.06 9.43 -28.61
CA LEU A 448 4.88 10.75 -28.01
C LEU A 448 4.79 11.82 -29.13
N LYS A 449 3.58 12.25 -29.50
CA LYS A 449 3.40 13.40 -30.40
C LYS A 449 3.42 14.67 -29.57
N LEU A 450 4.63 15.18 -29.29
CA LEU A 450 4.80 16.53 -28.76
C LEU A 450 4.25 17.52 -29.79
N LYS A 451 3.25 18.31 -29.39
CA LYS A 451 2.64 19.33 -30.26
C LYS A 451 3.52 20.59 -30.25
N GLY A 452 4.65 20.51 -30.94
CA GLY A 452 5.50 21.65 -31.29
C GLY A 452 5.71 21.67 -32.80
N LYS A 453 5.59 22.84 -33.44
CA LYS A 453 5.95 23.01 -34.86
C LYS A 453 7.42 22.61 -35.02
N ALA A 454 7.68 21.49 -35.69
CA ALA A 454 9.03 21.11 -36.08
C ALA A 454 9.49 22.06 -37.20
N LEU A 455 10.65 22.67 -37.01
CA LEU A 455 11.42 23.33 -38.07
C LEU A 455 11.76 22.29 -39.15
N ASP A 456 11.53 22.68 -40.41
CA ASP A 456 11.81 21.86 -41.59
C ASP A 456 13.30 21.54 -41.68
N VAL A 457 13.66 20.26 -41.47
CA VAL A 457 14.93 19.72 -41.92
C VAL A 457 14.65 18.42 -42.67
N LYS A 458 14.82 18.46 -43.99
CA LYS A 458 14.73 17.31 -44.89
C LYS A 458 15.83 16.29 -44.54
N ALA A 459 15.45 15.02 -44.38
CA ALA A 459 16.36 13.90 -44.60
C ALA A 459 15.64 12.64 -45.10
N GLY A 460 15.97 12.26 -46.33
CA GLY A 460 16.10 10.91 -46.91
C GLY A 460 15.12 9.81 -46.51
N GLY A 461 14.21 9.46 -47.43
CA GLY A 461 13.37 8.27 -47.32
C GLY A 461 14.10 6.96 -47.67
N ILE A 462 13.64 5.85 -47.08
CA ILE A 462 13.81 4.49 -47.62
C ILE A 462 12.49 3.72 -47.41
N LYS A 463 11.86 3.29 -48.51
CA LYS A 463 10.71 2.37 -48.54
C LYS A 463 11.19 0.92 -48.44
N LYS A 464 10.55 0.06 -47.63
CA LYS A 464 10.65 -1.41 -47.75
C LYS A 464 9.27 -2.06 -47.97
N LYS A 465 9.24 -2.92 -49.01
CA LYS A 465 8.12 -3.60 -49.65
C LYS A 465 7.47 -4.70 -48.78
N LYS A 466 6.15 -4.87 -48.92
CA LYS A 466 5.37 -6.06 -48.54
C LYS A 466 5.79 -7.27 -49.40
N LYS A 467 5.83 -8.47 -48.81
CA LYS A 467 5.93 -9.74 -49.53
C LYS A 467 4.75 -10.65 -49.14
N HIS A 468 3.92 -10.97 -50.13
CA HIS A 468 2.88 -11.99 -50.09
C HIS A 468 3.51 -13.39 -50.12
N LYS A 469 2.87 -14.37 -49.47
CA LYS A 469 2.97 -15.79 -49.85
C LYS A 469 1.55 -16.36 -49.95
N LYS A 470 1.29 -17.10 -51.02
CA LYS A 470 0.02 -17.69 -51.48
C LYS A 470 0.19 -19.21 -51.54
N GLN A 471 -0.95 -19.92 -51.70
CA GLN A 471 -1.19 -21.33 -52.09
C GLN A 471 -1.64 -22.26 -50.94
N HIS A 472 -2.63 -23.15 -51.11
CA HIS A 472 -3.62 -23.39 -52.16
C HIS A 472 -4.83 -24.15 -51.57
N GLN A 473 -5.91 -24.15 -52.36
CA GLN A 473 -7.24 -24.75 -52.22
C GLN A 473 -7.29 -26.21 -51.75
N ASP A 474 -8.40 -26.58 -51.08
CA ASP A 474 -9.33 -27.51 -51.72
C ASP A 474 -10.80 -27.27 -51.33
N PHE A 475 -11.66 -27.67 -52.26
CA PHE A 475 -13.05 -27.29 -52.48
C PHE A 475 -13.99 -28.38 -51.97
N GLN A 476 -15.11 -28.06 -51.32
CA GLN A 476 -16.41 -28.65 -51.68
C GLN A 476 -17.58 -27.88 -51.08
N SER A 477 -18.46 -27.48 -51.99
CA SER A 477 -19.74 -26.82 -51.85
C SER A 477 -20.86 -27.83 -51.63
N THR A 478 -21.85 -27.52 -50.79
CA THR A 478 -23.26 -27.71 -51.18
C THR A 478 -24.14 -26.68 -50.46
N GLN A 479 -25.06 -26.13 -51.24
CA GLN A 479 -25.99 -25.04 -50.97
C GLN A 479 -27.39 -25.61 -50.64
N ASN A 480 -28.34 -24.73 -50.29
CA ASN A 480 -29.82 -24.87 -50.23
C ASN A 480 -30.38 -25.01 -48.79
N ASP A 481 -31.49 -24.38 -48.39
CA ASP A 481 -32.42 -23.45 -49.03
C ASP A 481 -33.25 -22.72 -47.94
N LEU A 482 -33.87 -21.60 -48.32
CA LEU A 482 -34.85 -20.81 -47.57
C LEU A 482 -36.19 -21.53 -47.32
N SER A 483 -36.90 -21.16 -46.24
CA SER A 483 -38.36 -20.86 -46.14
C SER A 483 -38.81 -20.99 -44.66
N SER A 484 -39.25 -19.93 -43.94
CA SER A 484 -40.50 -19.14 -43.97
C SER A 484 -41.63 -19.69 -43.09
N ALA A 485 -42.44 -18.74 -42.53
CA ALA A 485 -43.71 -18.85 -41.79
C ALA A 485 -43.60 -19.10 -40.27
N SER A 486 -43.85 -18.09 -39.42
CA SER A 486 -45.18 -17.64 -38.87
C SER A 486 -45.85 -18.74 -38.06
N GLY A 487 -46.22 -18.61 -36.79
CA GLY A 487 -46.87 -17.52 -36.07
C GLY A 487 -47.91 -18.18 -35.15
N GLY A 488 -48.23 -17.62 -33.98
CA GLY A 488 -49.32 -18.16 -33.15
C GLY A 488 -49.14 -17.91 -31.65
N SER A 489 -50.06 -17.14 -31.09
CA SER A 489 -50.14 -16.64 -29.71
C SER A 489 -51.05 -17.50 -28.83
N LYS A 490 -51.12 -17.13 -27.53
CA LYS A 490 -52.12 -17.47 -26.47
C LYS A 490 -51.90 -18.81 -25.72
N GLU A 491 -52.21 -19.01 -24.44
CA GLU A 491 -52.86 -18.26 -23.34
C GLU A 491 -52.48 -19.01 -22.03
N VAL A 492 -52.00 -18.31 -20.99
CA VAL A 492 -52.59 -18.17 -19.63
C VAL A 492 -53.60 -19.25 -19.18
N SER A 493 -53.31 -19.88 -18.04
CA SER A 493 -54.31 -20.38 -17.09
C SER A 493 -53.76 -20.36 -15.65
N VAL A 494 -54.46 -19.63 -14.77
CA VAL A 494 -54.38 -19.59 -13.29
C VAL A 494 -55.68 -20.28 -12.82
N ASP A 495 -55.69 -21.17 -11.81
CA ASP A 495 -56.03 -20.96 -10.37
C ASP A 495 -56.54 -22.34 -9.80
N PRO A 496 -57.02 -22.54 -8.54
CA PRO A 496 -56.62 -22.09 -7.18
C PRO A 496 -56.66 -23.21 -6.07
N ASN A 497 -56.20 -22.85 -4.87
CA ASN A 497 -56.64 -23.18 -3.47
C ASN A 497 -56.92 -24.60 -2.93
N GLU A 498 -56.40 -24.86 -1.71
CA GLU A 498 -57.11 -25.18 -0.44
C GLU A 498 -56.06 -25.24 0.71
N GLU A 499 -56.06 -24.31 1.68
CA GLU A 499 -56.68 -24.37 3.04
C GLU A 499 -56.14 -25.52 3.92
N ASP A 500 -55.25 -25.23 4.90
CA ASP A 500 -55.48 -24.82 6.30
C ASP A 500 -55.47 -26.01 7.28
N ILE A 501 -54.65 -25.95 8.35
CA ILE A 501 -54.86 -26.55 9.69
C ILE A 501 -53.81 -25.96 10.66
N ASN A 502 -54.33 -25.37 11.75
CA ASN A 502 -53.63 -24.83 12.92
C ASN A 502 -53.35 -25.91 14.00
N ASP A 503 -52.36 -25.62 14.87
CA ASP A 503 -52.34 -25.69 16.36
C ASP A 503 -50.91 -25.99 16.85
N ALA A 504 -50.19 -25.04 17.46
CA ALA A 504 -50.23 -24.55 18.85
C ALA A 504 -49.47 -25.43 19.86
N ASP A 505 -48.30 -24.97 20.36
CA ASP A 505 -48.02 -24.94 21.81
C ASP A 505 -46.86 -24.00 22.22
N LYS A 506 -46.97 -23.50 23.45
CA LYS A 506 -46.24 -22.38 24.11
C LYS A 506 -44.83 -22.74 24.63
N SER A 507 -43.93 -21.76 24.75
CA SER A 507 -43.42 -21.31 26.07
C SER A 507 -42.54 -20.04 25.96
N SER A 508 -42.70 -19.19 26.98
CA SER A 508 -42.21 -17.83 27.19
C SER A 508 -40.75 -17.71 27.67
N GLY A 509 -40.08 -16.63 27.27
CA GLY A 509 -38.84 -16.14 27.90
C GLY A 509 -38.53 -14.69 27.50
N GLU A 510 -39.18 -13.72 28.16
CA GLU A 510 -38.98 -12.28 27.94
C GLU A 510 -37.61 -11.81 28.44
N GLY A 511 -36.79 -11.28 27.54
CA GLY A 511 -35.63 -10.44 27.84
C GLY A 511 -35.95 -8.98 27.51
N LYS A 512 -35.96 -8.11 28.52
CA LYS A 512 -36.28 -6.67 28.43
C LYS A 512 -35.44 -5.95 27.36
N ALA A 513 -36.11 -5.36 26.37
CA ALA A 513 -35.51 -4.44 25.41
C ALA A 513 -35.05 -3.14 26.11
N SER A 514 -33.81 -2.74 25.85
CA SER A 514 -33.22 -1.50 26.37
C SER A 514 -33.88 -0.26 25.75
N HIS A 515 -33.99 0.80 26.54
CA HIS A 515 -34.61 2.13 26.31
C HIS A 515 -34.01 2.96 25.14
N TYR A 516 -33.83 2.35 23.96
CA TYR A 516 -33.34 2.99 22.73
C TYR A 516 -34.35 2.89 21.57
N ASP A 517 -35.39 2.05 21.71
CA ASP A 517 -36.35 1.74 20.63
C ASP A 517 -37.47 2.79 20.43
N ASP A 518 -37.58 3.77 21.32
CA ASP A 518 -38.73 4.69 21.36
C ASP A 518 -38.63 5.85 20.35
N HIS A 519 -37.49 6.00 19.68
CA HIS A 519 -37.24 7.09 18.70
C HIS A 519 -36.97 6.63 17.27
N LEU A 520 -37.12 5.33 16.97
CA LEU A 520 -36.91 4.81 15.62
C LEU A 520 -38.18 4.94 14.78
N THR A 521 -38.05 5.53 13.60
CA THR A 521 -39.13 5.51 12.62
C THR A 521 -39.43 4.08 12.17
N PRO A 522 -40.65 3.76 11.71
CA PRO A 522 -40.97 2.42 11.18
C PRO A 522 -40.07 1.97 10.03
N ALA A 523 -39.51 2.91 9.27
CA ALA A 523 -38.55 2.64 8.20
C ALA A 523 -37.17 2.22 8.74
N GLU A 524 -36.69 2.88 9.81
CA GLU A 524 -35.41 2.54 10.44
C GLU A 524 -35.47 1.20 11.17
N ARG A 525 -36.60 0.87 11.81
CA ARG A 525 -36.83 -0.47 12.40
C ARG A 525 -36.76 -1.59 11.35
N ARG A 526 -37.47 -1.43 10.23
CA ARG A 526 -37.43 -2.42 9.12
C ARG A 526 -36.04 -2.53 8.50
N TYR A 527 -35.30 -1.42 8.41
CA TYR A 527 -33.92 -1.44 7.94
C TYR A 527 -33.00 -2.22 8.89
N ILE A 528 -33.17 -2.03 10.21
CA ILE A 528 -32.40 -2.76 11.24
C ILE A 528 -32.74 -4.25 11.21
N GLU A 529 -34.01 -4.63 11.20
CA GLU A 529 -34.45 -6.03 11.11
C GLU A 529 -33.96 -6.70 9.82
N GLN A 530 -34.06 -6.02 8.69
CA GLN A 530 -33.57 -6.54 7.41
C GLN A 530 -32.04 -6.72 7.44
N ARG A 531 -31.31 -5.82 8.11
CA ARG A 531 -29.86 -5.91 8.27
C ARG A 531 -29.47 -7.07 9.20
N GLU A 532 -30.19 -7.26 10.30
CA GLU A 532 -29.98 -8.38 11.23
C GLU A 532 -30.26 -9.73 10.57
N GLN A 533 -31.33 -9.84 9.77
CA GLN A 533 -31.61 -11.06 8.99
C GLN A 533 -30.50 -11.35 7.97
N LEU A 534 -29.98 -10.32 7.29
CA LEU A 534 -28.86 -10.46 6.38
C LEU A 534 -27.56 -10.86 7.09
N ASP A 535 -27.32 -10.34 8.30
CA ASP A 535 -26.15 -10.66 9.11
C ASP A 535 -26.21 -12.08 9.67
N VAL A 536 -27.37 -12.54 10.15
CA VAL A 536 -27.58 -13.94 10.56
C VAL A 536 -27.35 -14.90 9.40
N HIS A 537 -27.89 -14.60 8.22
CA HIS A 537 -27.69 -15.43 7.03
C HIS A 537 -26.22 -15.41 6.54
N ARG A 538 -25.50 -14.29 6.71
CA ARG A 538 -24.07 -14.18 6.42
C ARG A 538 -23.21 -14.97 7.43
N LEU A 539 -23.53 -14.89 8.72
CA LEU A 539 -22.87 -15.61 9.80
C LEU A 539 -23.03 -17.12 9.64
N ALA A 540 -24.23 -17.59 9.29
CA ALA A 540 -24.49 -19.00 8.97
C ALA A 540 -23.67 -19.48 7.77
N LYS A 541 -23.53 -18.65 6.73
CA LYS A 541 -22.67 -18.94 5.57
C LYS A 541 -21.17 -18.95 5.90
N GLN A 542 -20.74 -18.15 6.87
CA GLN A 542 -19.33 -18.11 7.31
C GLN A 542 -18.98 -19.26 8.27
N ALA A 543 -19.91 -19.71 9.10
CA ALA A 543 -19.71 -20.81 10.05
C ALA A 543 -19.39 -22.15 9.36
N ASN A 544 -19.88 -22.37 8.14
CA ASN A 544 -19.67 -23.60 7.38
C ASN A 544 -18.37 -23.63 6.55
N LYS A 545 -17.52 -22.60 6.60
CA LYS A 545 -16.30 -22.54 5.80
C LYS A 545 -15.08 -23.09 6.54
N SER A 546 -14.40 -24.05 5.94
CA SER A 546 -13.12 -24.53 6.47
C SER A 546 -12.07 -23.41 6.41
N HIS A 547 -11.01 -23.56 7.20
CA HIS A 547 -9.89 -22.63 7.21
C HIS A 547 -9.22 -22.50 5.83
N ARG A 548 -9.10 -23.61 5.09
CA ARG A 548 -8.64 -23.65 3.71
C ARG A 548 -9.57 -22.88 2.77
N ASP A 549 -10.89 -23.03 2.93
CA ASP A 549 -11.87 -22.29 2.13
C ASP A 549 -11.81 -20.78 2.41
N ARG A 550 -11.57 -20.38 3.66
CA ARG A 550 -11.38 -18.96 4.02
C ARG A 550 -10.10 -18.36 3.43
N ILE A 551 -9.00 -19.11 3.43
CA ILE A 551 -7.75 -18.69 2.78
C ILE A 551 -7.91 -18.66 1.26
N GLN A 552 -8.61 -19.63 0.69
CA GLN A 552 -8.89 -19.68 -0.74
C GLN A 552 -9.80 -18.52 -1.15
N ASP A 553 -10.88 -18.25 -0.40
CA ASP A 553 -11.75 -17.08 -0.60
C ASP A 553 -10.98 -15.75 -0.46
N PHE A 554 -10.03 -15.67 0.48
CA PHE A 554 -9.20 -14.48 0.67
C PHE A 554 -8.21 -14.28 -0.49
N ASN A 555 -7.50 -15.33 -0.90
CA ASN A 555 -6.61 -15.29 -2.06
C ASN A 555 -7.39 -15.03 -3.36
N GLN A 556 -8.60 -15.56 -3.47
CA GLN A 556 -9.51 -15.39 -4.60
C GLN A 556 -10.16 -13.99 -4.60
N TYR A 557 -10.41 -13.41 -3.43
CA TYR A 557 -10.80 -12.01 -3.28
C TYR A 557 -9.67 -11.06 -3.73
N LEU A 558 -8.44 -11.27 -3.25
CA LEU A 558 -7.27 -10.49 -3.67
C LEU A 558 -7.06 -10.55 -5.19
N ALA A 559 -7.33 -11.70 -5.82
CA ALA A 559 -7.23 -11.87 -7.27
C ALA A 559 -8.31 -11.14 -8.09
N ASN A 560 -9.46 -10.79 -7.50
CA ASN A 560 -10.57 -10.11 -8.20
C ASN A 560 -10.67 -8.61 -7.98
N MET A 561 -9.98 -8.11 -6.98
CA MET A 561 -9.99 -6.69 -6.65
C MET A 561 -9.32 -5.91 -7.78
N SER A 562 -9.93 -4.79 -8.20
CA SER A 562 -9.29 -3.94 -9.23
C SER A 562 -8.21 -3.19 -8.51
N GLU A 563 -6.96 -3.41 -8.89
CA GLU A 563 -5.82 -2.71 -8.30
C GLU A 563 -5.14 -1.74 -9.26
N HIS A 564 -5.90 -1.19 -10.21
CA HIS A 564 -5.53 0.09 -10.83
C HIS A 564 -5.39 1.27 -9.79
N TYR A 565 -5.57 0.94 -8.51
CA TYR A 565 -5.72 1.71 -7.27
C TYR A 565 -4.42 1.87 -6.48
N ASP A 566 -3.29 1.39 -7.00
CA ASP A 566 -2.07 1.41 -6.22
C ASP A 566 -1.37 2.78 -6.20
N ILE A 567 -1.25 3.41 -5.03
CA ILE A 567 -0.51 4.65 -4.80
C ILE A 567 0.68 4.26 -3.92
N PRO A 568 1.92 4.30 -4.43
CA PRO A 568 3.11 4.02 -3.63
C PRO A 568 3.38 5.26 -2.81
N LYS A 569 2.74 5.36 -1.66
CA LYS A 569 3.15 6.36 -0.68
C LYS A 569 3.44 5.64 0.59
N VAL A 570 4.73 5.35 0.74
CA VAL A 570 5.38 5.16 2.03
C VAL A 570 4.94 3.92 2.82
N GLY A 571 4.87 2.80 2.10
CA GLY A 571 4.93 1.47 2.71
C GLY A 571 6.38 0.98 2.82
N PRO A 572 6.68 0.06 3.75
CA PRO A 572 8.03 -0.44 3.97
C PRO A 572 8.63 -1.29 2.84
N GLY A 573 7.84 -1.60 1.81
CA GLY A 573 8.32 -2.12 0.52
C GLY A 573 8.02 -3.56 0.26
#